data_AF-O24114-F1
#
_entry.id   AF-O24114-F1
#
_cell.length_a   1.000
_cell.length_b   1.000
_cell.length_c   1.000
_cell.angle_alpha   90.00
_cell.angle_beta   90.00
_cell.angle_gamma   90.00
#
_symmetry.space_group_name_H-M   'P 1'
#
loop_
_entity.id
_entity.type
_entity.pdbx_description
1 polymer ?
#
loop_
_entity_poly.entity_id
_entity_poly.type
_entity_poly.pdbx_seq_one_letter_code
_entity_poly.pdbx_strand_id
1 'polypeptide(L)'
;LKVLNSYWINEDSTYKYFEVILVDAAHAAIRNDPRINWICNPVHKHRELRGLTSAGKKYRDSRGKGHLYHKIALPRRGTWKRTQTLSLRRYR
;
A
#
# COMPACT_ATOMS: atom_id res chain seq x y z
N LEU A 1 16.98 -3.19 2.04
CA LEU A 1 16.19 -3.22 0.78
C LEU A 1 14.76 -2.74 1.01
N LYS A 2 14.07 -2.29 -0.03
CA LYS A 2 12.67 -1.84 -0.05
C LYS A 2 11.89 -2.66 -1.07
N VAL A 3 10.70 -3.13 -0.70
CA VAL A 3 9.82 -3.84 -1.64
C VAL A 3 9.10 -2.85 -2.56
N LEU A 4 9.32 -2.99 -3.87
CA LEU A 4 8.61 -2.22 -4.88
C LEU A 4 7.26 -2.88 -5.18
N ASN A 5 7.30 -4.10 -5.71
CA ASN A 5 6.13 -4.93 -6.04
C ASN A 5 6.53 -6.40 -6.25
N SER A 6 5.59 -7.25 -6.62
CA SER A 6 5.83 -8.65 -6.98
C SER A 6 4.92 -9.11 -8.12
N TYR A 7 5.29 -10.22 -8.77
CA TYR A 7 4.49 -10.88 -9.81
C TYR A 7 4.53 -12.40 -9.68
N TRP A 8 3.51 -13.06 -10.22
CA TRP A 8 3.38 -14.52 -10.22
C TRP A 8 4.31 -15.11 -11.28
N ILE A 9 4.97 -16.23 -10.94
CA ILE A 9 5.88 -16.93 -11.85
C ILE A 9 5.30 -18.29 -12.23
N ASN A 10 4.96 -19.09 -11.21
CA ASN A 10 4.52 -20.46 -11.37
C ASN A 10 3.73 -20.91 -10.14
N GLU A 11 3.04 -22.04 -10.25
CA GLU A 11 2.42 -22.73 -9.13
C GLU A 11 2.57 -24.25 -9.29
N ASP A 12 2.68 -24.95 -8.16
CA ASP A 12 2.55 -26.39 -8.10
C ASP A 12 1.31 -26.77 -7.27
N SER A 13 1.11 -28.05 -6.95
CA SER A 13 -0.04 -28.49 -6.15
C SER A 13 -0.06 -27.95 -4.72
N THR A 14 1.08 -27.50 -4.21
CA THR A 14 1.31 -27.21 -2.78
C THR A 14 1.65 -25.74 -2.53
N TYR A 15 2.31 -25.08 -3.49
CA TYR A 15 2.94 -23.78 -3.37
C TYR A 15 2.65 -22.89 -4.58
N LYS A 16 2.71 -21.59 -4.34
CA LYS A 16 2.65 -20.55 -5.38
C LYS A 16 3.93 -19.74 -5.32
N TYR A 17 4.57 -19.56 -6.47
CA TYR A 17 5.85 -18.90 -6.59
C TYR A 17 5.67 -17.49 -7.15
N PHE A 18 6.36 -16.54 -6.52
CA PHE A 18 6.32 -15.13 -6.88
C PHE A 18 7.73 -14.54 -6.88
N GLU A 19 7.99 -13.64 -7.81
CA GLU A 19 9.22 -12.86 -7.86
C GLU A 19 8.95 -11.50 -7.21
N VAL A 20 9.82 -11.11 -6.28
CA VAL A 20 9.70 -9.84 -5.53
C VAL A 20 10.77 -8.88 -6.00
N ILE A 21 10.36 -7.72 -6.50
CA ILE A 21 11.26 -6.67 -6.95
C ILE A 21 11.67 -5.84 -5.74
N LEU A 22 12.97 -5.88 -5.44
CA LEU A 22 13.58 -5.16 -4.32
C LEU A 22 14.46 -4.02 -4.83
N VAL A 23 14.50 -2.93 -4.08
CA VAL A 23 15.32 -1.75 -4.37
C VAL A 23 16.21 -1.45 -3.18
N ASP A 24 17.48 -1.17 -3.42
CA ASP A 24 18.37 -0.65 -2.38
C ASP A 24 18.31 0.88 -2.29
N ALA A 25 17.89 1.40 -1.14
CA ALA A 25 17.78 2.83 -0.89
C ALA A 25 19.12 3.51 -0.54
N ALA A 26 20.15 2.72 -0.19
CA ALA A 26 21.49 3.21 0.08
C ALA A 26 22.32 3.40 -1.20
N HIS A 27 21.90 2.77 -2.30
CA HIS A 27 22.62 2.81 -3.56
C HIS A 27 22.50 4.17 -4.28
N ALA A 28 23.63 4.73 -4.73
CA ALA A 28 23.69 6.07 -5.32
C ALA A 28 22.82 6.21 -6.57
N ALA A 29 22.78 5.20 -7.46
CA ALA A 29 21.97 5.27 -8.68
C ALA A 29 20.46 5.42 -8.37
N ILE A 30 19.97 4.80 -7.29
CA ILE A 30 18.57 4.91 -6.86
C ILE A 30 18.28 6.27 -6.23
N ARG A 31 19.23 6.82 -5.47
CA ARG A 31 19.07 8.13 -4.83
C ARG A 31 19.11 9.28 -5.84
N ASN A 32 19.92 9.14 -6.89
CA ASN A 32 20.11 10.16 -7.91
C ASN A 32 19.05 10.11 -9.02
N ASP A 33 18.40 8.97 -9.26
CA ASP A 33 17.35 8.86 -10.27
C ASP A 33 16.02 9.47 -9.77
N PRO A 34 15.53 10.57 -10.38
CA PRO A 34 14.29 11.25 -9.96
C PRO A 34 13.02 10.40 -10.14
N ARG A 35 13.06 9.33 -10.94
CA ARG A 35 11.89 8.47 -11.18
C ARG A 35 11.59 7.54 -10.01
N ILE A 36 12.63 7.12 -9.29
CA ILE A 36 12.51 6.10 -8.23
C ILE A 36 12.97 6.60 -6.86
N ASN A 37 13.70 7.71 -6.77
CA ASN A 37 14.25 8.22 -5.51
C ASN A 37 13.20 8.45 -4.40
N TRP A 38 11.92 8.62 -4.75
CA TRP A 38 10.82 8.69 -3.80
C TRP A 38 10.84 7.50 -2.81
N ILE A 39 11.23 6.30 -3.26
CA ILE A 39 11.28 5.09 -2.41
C ILE A 39 12.34 5.17 -1.30
N CYS A 40 13.33 6.05 -1.44
CA CYS A 40 14.39 6.26 -0.45
C CYS A 40 13.89 7.01 0.78
N ASN A 41 12.79 7.76 0.67
CA ASN A 41 12.24 8.50 1.81
C ASN A 41 11.82 7.55 2.95
N PRO A 42 11.99 7.96 4.23
CA PRO A 42 11.74 7.10 5.38
C PRO A 42 10.28 6.63 5.47
N VAL A 43 9.33 7.40 4.92
CA VAL A 43 7.90 7.05 4.88
C VAL A 43 7.59 5.80 4.05
N HIS A 44 8.52 5.36 3.20
CA HIS A 44 8.39 4.15 2.36
C HIS A 44 9.12 2.93 2.96
N LYS A 45 9.48 2.96 4.24
CA LYS A 45 9.84 1.74 5.01
C LYS A 45 8.66 0.77 5.05
N HIS A 46 8.95 -0.51 4.93
CA HIS A 46 8.00 -1.62 5.09
C HIS A 46 6.62 -1.38 4.45
N ARG A 47 6.61 -1.14 3.13
CA ARG A 47 5.37 -0.92 2.37
C ARG A 47 4.56 -2.21 2.25
N GLU A 48 5.26 -3.34 2.19
CA GLU A 48 4.73 -4.69 2.18
C GLU A 48 3.90 -4.99 3.43
N LEU A 49 4.43 -4.67 4.62
CA LEU A 49 3.72 -4.89 5.90
C LEU A 49 2.49 -3.99 6.07
N ARG A 50 2.49 -2.81 5.45
CA ARG A 50 1.37 -1.85 5.50
C ARG A 50 0.34 -2.03 4.38
N GLY A 51 0.55 -3.02 3.50
CA GLY A 51 -0.34 -3.28 2.37
C GLY A 51 -0.37 -2.13 1.35
N LEU A 52 0.76 -1.47 1.12
CA LEU A 52 0.89 -0.37 0.14
C LEU A 52 1.41 -0.83 -1.23
N THR A 53 1.80 -2.10 -1.37
CA THR A 53 2.11 -2.77 -2.64
C THR A 53 0.85 -3.02 -3.46
N SER A 54 0.97 -3.41 -4.74
CA SER A 54 -0.19 -3.68 -5.60
C SER A 54 -1.08 -4.80 -5.02
N ALA A 55 -0.46 -5.88 -4.54
CA ALA A 55 -1.15 -6.98 -3.85
C ALA A 55 -1.87 -6.50 -2.58
N GLY A 56 -1.21 -5.69 -1.74
CA GLY A 56 -1.83 -5.13 -0.54
C GLY A 56 -3.02 -4.21 -0.84
N LYS A 57 -2.92 -3.38 -1.89
CA LYS A 57 -4.03 -2.54 -2.37
C LYS A 57 -5.19 -3.37 -2.91
N LYS A 58 -4.91 -4.49 -3.60
CA LYS A 58 -5.94 -5.45 -4.07
C LYS A 58 -6.70 -6.06 -2.88
N TYR A 59 -5.99 -6.57 -1.88
CA TYR A 59 -6.61 -7.17 -0.69
C TYR A 59 -7.47 -6.16 0.09
N ARG A 60 -7.00 -4.92 0.20
CA ARG A 60 -7.74 -3.82 0.84
C ARG A 60 -8.89 -3.25 0.00
N ASP A 61 -9.12 -3.83 -1.19
CA ASP A 61 -10.08 -3.37 -2.19
C ASP A 61 -9.95 -1.88 -2.56
N SER A 62 -8.73 -1.35 -2.42
CA SER A 62 -8.40 0.06 -2.62
C SER A 62 -8.00 0.37 -4.08
N ARG A 63 -8.44 -0.47 -5.04
CA ARG A 63 -8.19 -0.28 -6.47
C ARG A 63 -9.38 0.37 -7.19
N GLY A 64 -10.60 0.13 -6.72
CA GLY A 64 -11.78 0.73 -7.31
C GLY A 64 -12.08 2.11 -6.76
N LYS A 65 -12.93 2.82 -7.49
CA LYS A 65 -13.44 4.16 -7.17
C LYS A 65 -14.95 4.18 -7.42
N GLY A 66 -15.68 5.09 -6.77
CA GLY A 66 -17.12 5.26 -6.96
C GLY A 66 -17.97 4.71 -5.81
N HIS A 67 -19.28 4.59 -6.04
CA HIS A 67 -20.26 4.33 -4.99
C HIS A 67 -20.06 2.99 -4.27
N LEU A 68 -19.52 1.98 -4.95
CA LEU A 68 -19.21 0.68 -4.33
C LEU A 68 -18.05 0.76 -3.33
N TYR A 69 -17.18 1.77 -3.46
CA TYR A 69 -15.93 1.90 -2.71
C TYR A 69 -16.01 2.95 -1.59
N HIS A 70 -17.17 3.59 -1.36
CA HIS A 70 -17.27 4.70 -0.39
C HIS A 70 -16.93 4.31 1.05
N LYS A 71 -17.15 3.04 1.44
CA LYS A 71 -16.81 2.53 2.78
C LYS A 71 -15.32 2.19 2.95
N ILE A 72 -14.57 2.14 1.85
CA ILE A 72 -13.19 1.62 1.76
C ILE A 72 -12.21 2.58 1.05
N ALA A 73 -12.66 3.78 0.63
CA ALA A 73 -11.85 4.80 -0.05
C ALA A 73 -10.71 5.36 0.82
N LEU A 74 -10.93 5.43 2.13
CA LEU A 74 -9.90 5.55 3.17
C LEU A 74 -9.72 4.18 3.82
N PRO A 75 -8.65 3.91 4.61
CA PRO A 75 -8.57 2.66 5.35
C PRO A 75 -9.92 2.36 6.01
N ARG A 76 -10.50 1.17 5.78
CA ARG A 76 -11.89 0.84 6.20
C ARG A 76 -12.18 1.25 7.65
N ARG A 77 -11.22 1.02 8.55
CA ARG A 77 -11.29 1.44 9.96
C ARG A 77 -11.36 2.95 10.13
N GLY A 78 -10.63 3.73 9.34
CA GLY A 78 -10.69 5.19 9.34
C GLY A 78 -12.06 5.71 8.91
N THR A 79 -12.65 5.14 7.86
CA THR A 79 -14.02 5.48 7.43
C THR A 79 -15.03 5.14 8.51
N TRP A 80 -14.96 3.93 9.08
CA TRP A 80 -15.83 3.52 10.18
C TRP A 80 -15.71 4.44 11.40
N LYS A 81 -14.47 4.77 11.80
CA LYS A 81 -14.23 5.68 12.93
C LYS A 81 -14.90 7.03 12.67
N ARG A 82 -14.75 7.60 11.48
CA ARG A 82 -15.39 8.88 11.12
C ARG A 82 -16.92 8.82 11.25
N THR A 83 -17.54 7.75 10.77
CA THR A 83 -19.01 7.60 10.82
C THR A 83 -19.52 7.34 12.24
N GLN A 84 -18.78 6.58 13.05
CA GLN A 84 -19.19 6.24 14.42
C GLN A 84 -18.76 7.27 15.48
N THR A 85 -17.88 8.23 15.14
CA THR A 85 -17.44 9.24 16.09
C THR A 85 -18.56 10.24 16.34
N LEU A 86 -18.97 10.38 17.59
CA LEU A 86 -19.93 11.39 18.02
C LEU A 86 -19.36 12.79 17.80
N SER A 87 -20.09 13.64 17.06
CA SER A 87 -19.72 15.05 16.86
C SER A 87 -20.46 15.93 17.87
N LEU A 88 -19.73 16.42 18.88
CA LEU A 88 -20.23 17.37 19.86
C LEU A 88 -19.79 18.78 19.45
N ARG A 89 -20.69 19.54 18.83
CA ARG A 89 -20.43 20.94 18.47
C ARG A 89 -20.58 21.83 19.71
N ARG A 90 -19.71 22.83 19.83
CA ARG A 90 -19.74 23.81 20.94
C ARG A 90 -21.03 24.62 20.96
N TYR A 91 -21.52 25.00 19.78
CA TYR A 91 -22.79 25.66 19.55
C TYR A 91 -23.52 24.92 18.42
N ARG A 92 -24.86 24.84 18.51
CA ARG A 92 -25.69 24.18 17.49
C ARG A 92 -26.13 25.18 16.44
#